data_AF-A0A388Q3T4-F1
#
_entry.id   AF-A0A388Q3T4-F1
#
_cell.length_a   1.000
_cell.length_b   1.000
_cell.length_c   1.000
_cell.angle_alpha   90.00
_cell.angle_beta   90.00
_cell.angle_gamma   90.00
#
_symmetry.space_group_name_H-M   'P 1'
#
loop_
_entity.id
_entity.type
_entity.pdbx_description
1 polymer ?
#
loop_
_entity_poly.entity_id
_entity_poly.type
_entity_poly.pdbx_seq_one_letter_code
_entity_poly.pdbx_strand_id
1 'polypeptide(L)'
;MESLIVGDPLDKNTDIGAINSKEQLEKVKFYLSLGQKEGAEMYQSSCALPSKGYFCKPTLFLHTSQSHRIVQEEIFGPVLAIQTFRTIEEVIEKANNTPYGLSAGVWTDKGSKIFNLTTKLRAGVVWANTYNKFDPASPFGGYKESGFGREGGIHGLMGYVKL
;
A
#
# COMPACT_ATOMS: atom_id res chain seq x y z
N MET A 1 3.06 -16.14 4.33
CA MET A 1 3.50 -15.99 2.92
C MET A 1 3.78 -17.34 2.25
N GLU A 2 4.25 -18.36 2.96
CA GLU A 2 4.60 -19.65 2.33
C GLU A 2 3.44 -20.42 1.69
N SER A 3 2.19 -20.14 2.08
CA SER A 3 1.00 -20.75 1.48
C SER A 3 0.50 -20.03 0.22
N LEU A 4 1.08 -18.89 -0.15
CA LEU A 4 0.60 -18.09 -1.29
C LEU A 4 1.00 -18.76 -2.60
N ILE A 5 0.03 -18.91 -3.51
CA ILE A 5 0.23 -19.49 -4.83
C ILE A 5 0.34 -18.35 -5.85
N VAL A 6 1.53 -18.22 -6.46
CA VAL A 6 1.78 -17.29 -7.57
C VAL A 6 1.65 -18.07 -8.88
N GLY A 7 0.71 -17.67 -9.73
CA GLY A 7 0.29 -18.54 -10.83
C GLY A 7 -0.56 -17.87 -11.90
N ASP A 8 -1.14 -18.69 -12.78
CA ASP A 8 -2.06 -18.22 -13.81
C ASP A 8 -3.30 -17.59 -13.14
N PRO A 9 -3.66 -16.32 -13.44
CA PRO A 9 -4.84 -15.69 -12.86
C PRO A 9 -6.17 -16.37 -13.22
N LEU A 10 -6.20 -17.25 -14.23
CA LEU A 10 -7.38 -18.05 -14.57
C LEU A 10 -7.49 -19.35 -13.76
N ASP A 11 -6.43 -19.75 -13.06
CA ASP A 11 -6.50 -20.87 -12.11
C ASP A 11 -7.14 -20.40 -10.80
N LYS A 12 -8.16 -21.14 -10.35
CA LYS A 12 -8.92 -20.84 -9.13
C LYS A 12 -8.08 -20.97 -7.86
N ASN A 13 -6.94 -21.65 -7.92
CA ASN A 13 -6.03 -21.80 -6.79
C ASN A 13 -4.96 -20.70 -6.73
N THR A 14 -4.87 -19.82 -7.74
CA THR A 14 -3.90 -18.72 -7.73
C THR A 14 -4.35 -17.60 -6.80
N ASP A 15 -3.48 -17.23 -5.86
CA ASP A 15 -3.69 -16.06 -5.00
C ASP A 15 -3.19 -14.77 -5.66
N ILE A 16 -2.07 -14.86 -6.40
CA ILE A 16 -1.35 -13.70 -6.93
C ILE A 16 -1.00 -13.93 -8.40
N GLY A 17 -1.53 -13.07 -9.27
CA GLY A 17 -1.29 -13.09 -10.71
C GLY A 17 0.02 -12.40 -11.14
N ALA A 18 0.19 -12.29 -12.46
CA ALA A 18 1.33 -11.60 -13.07
C ALA A 18 1.21 -10.07 -12.92
N ILE A 19 2.37 -9.41 -12.93
CA ILE A 19 2.49 -7.98 -13.20
C ILE A 19 2.03 -7.69 -14.64
N ASN A 20 1.42 -6.53 -14.85
CA ASN A 20 0.80 -6.16 -16.12
C ASN A 20 1.79 -6.08 -17.31
N SER A 21 3.04 -5.66 -17.08
CA SER A 21 4.03 -5.50 -18.15
C SER A 21 5.45 -5.84 -17.73
N LYS A 22 6.32 -6.03 -18.73
CA LYS A 22 7.75 -6.26 -18.51
C LYS A 22 8.41 -5.04 -17.86
N GLU A 23 8.12 -3.84 -18.34
CA GLU A 23 8.70 -2.60 -17.79
C GLU A 23 8.35 -2.45 -16.31
N GLN A 24 7.10 -2.74 -15.95
CA GLN A 24 6.67 -2.66 -14.56
C GLN A 24 7.34 -3.73 -13.70
N LEU A 25 7.53 -4.95 -14.21
CA LEU A 25 8.28 -5.98 -13.50
C LEU A 25 9.75 -5.56 -13.26
N GLU A 26 10.40 -4.96 -14.27
CA GLU A 26 11.77 -4.47 -14.12
C GLU A 26 11.86 -3.31 -13.13
N LYS A 27 10.87 -2.40 -13.10
CA LYS A 27 10.75 -1.36 -12.07
C LYS A 27 10.63 -1.96 -10.68
N VAL A 28 9.78 -2.98 -10.48
CA VAL A 28 9.65 -3.67 -9.19
C VAL A 28 10.99 -4.31 -8.80
N LYS A 29 11.65 -5.04 -9.70
CA LYS A 29 12.97 -5.65 -9.45
C LYS A 29 14.04 -4.61 -9.09
N PHE A 30 14.02 -3.45 -9.74
CA PHE A 30 14.90 -2.33 -9.38
C PHE A 30 14.71 -1.95 -7.90
N TYR A 31 13.47 -1.73 -7.44
CA TYR A 31 13.20 -1.42 -6.02
C TYR A 31 13.59 -2.55 -5.07
N LEU A 32 13.39 -3.81 -5.45
CA LEU A 32 13.84 -4.96 -4.66
C LEU A 32 15.36 -4.96 -4.47
N SER A 33 16.11 -4.65 -5.53
CA SER A 33 17.56 -4.54 -5.47
C SER A 33 18.00 -3.31 -4.66
N LEU A 34 17.26 -2.20 -4.77
CA LEU A 34 17.55 -0.96 -4.09
C LEU A 34 17.35 -1.08 -2.58
N GLY A 35 16.25 -1.68 -2.13
CA GLY A 35 15.98 -1.90 -0.70
C GLY A 35 17.09 -2.69 -0.01
N GLN A 36 17.59 -3.75 -0.66
CA GLN A 36 18.75 -4.51 -0.15
C GLN A 36 20.02 -3.67 -0.11
N LYS A 37 20.28 -2.85 -1.15
CA LYS A 37 21.44 -1.93 -1.19
C LYS A 37 21.38 -0.85 -0.12
N GLU A 38 20.18 -0.41 0.24
CA GLU A 38 19.93 0.55 1.32
C GLU A 38 20.03 -0.10 2.72
N GLY A 39 20.24 -1.42 2.79
CA GLY A 39 20.44 -2.15 4.04
C GLY A 39 19.16 -2.67 4.69
N ALA A 40 18.03 -2.65 3.97
CA ALA A 40 16.82 -3.32 4.45
C ALA A 40 16.94 -4.84 4.31
N GLU A 41 16.41 -5.57 5.28
CA GLU A 41 16.37 -7.02 5.24
C GLU A 41 15.21 -7.47 4.33
N MET A 42 15.51 -8.21 3.27
CA MET A 42 14.51 -8.69 2.33
C MET A 42 14.13 -10.14 2.64
N TYR A 43 12.84 -10.38 2.89
CA TYR A 43 12.27 -11.71 3.01
C TYR A 43 11.30 -11.96 1.84
N GLN A 44 11.52 -13.05 1.12
CA GLN A 44 10.67 -13.47 -0.01
C GLN A 44 10.12 -14.86 0.24
N SER A 45 8.88 -15.10 -0.19
CA SER A 45 8.28 -16.43 -0.14
C SER A 45 9.08 -17.46 -0.95
N SER A 46 9.08 -18.72 -0.50
CA SER A 46 9.73 -19.81 -1.23
C SER A 46 8.96 -20.28 -2.47
N CYS A 47 7.80 -19.66 -2.77
CA CYS A 47 6.90 -20.09 -3.83
C CYS A 47 7.60 -20.23 -5.20
N ALA A 48 7.17 -21.24 -5.97
CA ALA A 48 7.57 -21.37 -7.36
C ALA A 48 6.96 -20.23 -8.18
N LEU A 49 7.70 -19.75 -9.18
CA LEU A 49 7.16 -18.82 -10.17
C LEU A 49 6.93 -19.56 -11.49
N PRO A 50 5.85 -19.26 -12.21
CA PRO A 50 5.66 -19.77 -13.56
C PRO A 50 6.80 -19.35 -14.48
N SER A 51 7.15 -20.22 -15.44
CA SER A 51 8.28 -20.01 -16.35
C SER A 51 8.03 -18.95 -17.43
N LYS A 52 6.77 -18.61 -17.70
CA LYS A 52 6.35 -17.63 -18.71
C LYS A 52 5.41 -16.63 -18.07
N GLY A 53 5.58 -15.35 -18.38
CA GLY A 53 4.80 -14.25 -17.81
C GLY A 53 5.63 -13.37 -16.87
N TYR A 54 5.04 -12.29 -16.39
CA TYR A 54 5.73 -11.28 -15.60
C TYR A 54 5.46 -11.48 -14.11
N PHE A 55 6.02 -12.52 -13.52
CA PHE A 55 5.75 -12.85 -12.12
C PHE A 55 6.81 -12.27 -11.18
N CYS A 56 6.36 -11.82 -10.01
CA CYS A 56 7.21 -11.35 -8.92
C CYS A 56 6.81 -12.07 -7.63
N LYS A 57 7.80 -12.50 -6.85
CA LYS A 57 7.53 -13.09 -5.53
C LYS A 57 7.00 -12.02 -4.57
N PRO A 58 6.00 -12.34 -3.73
CA PRO A 58 5.65 -11.54 -2.58
C PRO A 58 6.88 -11.30 -1.71
N THR A 59 7.13 -10.03 -1.40
CA THR A 59 8.34 -9.58 -0.73
C THR A 59 8.01 -8.71 0.47
N LEU A 60 8.63 -9.00 1.60
CA LEU A 60 8.63 -8.16 2.79
C LEU A 60 10.01 -7.55 2.96
N PHE A 61 10.06 -6.25 3.25
CA PHE A 61 11.26 -5.60 3.77
C PHE A 61 11.10 -5.35 5.26
N LEU A 62 11.99 -5.91 6.06
CA LEU A 62 12.07 -5.74 7.50
C LEU A 62 13.10 -4.66 7.85
N HIS A 63 12.98 -4.12 9.06
CA HIS A 63 13.92 -3.14 9.62
C HIS A 63 14.12 -1.90 8.74
N THR A 64 13.05 -1.43 8.08
CA THR A 64 13.15 -0.28 7.19
C THR A 64 13.17 1.05 7.95
N SER A 65 13.96 1.99 7.44
CA SER A 65 14.00 3.38 7.91
C SER A 65 13.07 4.26 7.07
N GLN A 66 12.62 5.38 7.63
CA GLN A 66 11.84 6.38 6.89
C GLN A 66 12.62 6.91 5.67
N SER A 67 13.95 6.94 5.72
CA SER A 67 14.80 7.42 4.63
C SER A 67 14.95 6.46 3.45
N HIS A 68 14.52 5.19 3.59
CA HIS A 68 14.63 4.21 2.50
C HIS A 68 13.66 4.57 1.37
N ARG A 69 14.11 4.44 0.12
CA ARG A 69 13.28 4.75 -1.05
C ARG A 69 12.11 3.78 -1.19
N ILE A 70 12.29 2.53 -0.77
CA ILE A 70 11.20 1.53 -0.69
C ILE A 70 10.09 1.86 0.32
N VAL A 71 10.32 2.83 1.22
CA VAL A 71 9.29 3.37 2.14
C VAL A 71 8.67 4.65 1.58
N GLN A 72 9.46 5.48 0.91
CA GLN A 72 9.02 6.79 0.41
C GLN A 72 8.33 6.74 -0.95
N GLU A 73 8.71 5.81 -1.82
CA GLU A 73 8.29 5.78 -3.22
C GLU A 73 7.33 4.63 -3.51
N GLU A 74 6.46 4.84 -4.49
CA GLU A 74 5.46 3.86 -4.88
C GLU A 74 6.04 2.80 -5.84
N ILE A 75 6.10 1.56 -5.35
CA ILE A 75 6.67 0.42 -6.09
C ILE A 75 5.67 -0.16 -7.10
N PHE A 76 4.37 -0.19 -6.77
CA PHE A 76 3.32 -0.85 -7.57
C PHE A 76 3.63 -2.33 -7.87
N GLY A 77 3.94 -3.09 -6.82
CA GLY A 77 4.17 -4.53 -6.89
C GLY A 77 3.85 -5.21 -5.56
N PRO A 78 3.96 -6.54 -5.47
CA PRO A 78 3.67 -7.30 -4.25
C PRO A 78 4.82 -7.16 -3.22
N VAL A 79 5.09 -5.93 -2.79
CA VAL A 79 6.20 -5.55 -1.91
C VAL A 79 5.64 -4.73 -0.74
N LEU A 80 5.96 -5.15 0.49
CA LEU A 80 5.56 -4.46 1.71
C LEU A 80 6.81 -4.10 2.53
N ALA A 81 6.97 -2.82 2.87
CA ALA A 81 7.99 -2.36 3.81
C ALA A 81 7.41 -2.26 5.22
N ILE A 82 8.11 -2.81 6.21
CA ILE A 82 7.66 -2.88 7.61
C ILE A 82 8.53 -2.00 8.49
N GLN A 83 7.89 -1.02 9.14
CA GLN A 83 8.49 -0.14 10.12
C GLN A 83 7.90 -0.39 11.50
N THR A 84 8.74 -0.30 12.53
CA THR A 84 8.30 -0.33 13.93
C THR A 84 8.14 1.08 14.49
N PHE A 85 7.31 1.23 15.51
CA PHE A 85 7.12 2.46 16.28
C PHE A 85 6.87 2.10 17.75
N ARG A 86 7.03 3.07 18.65
CA ARG A 86 6.86 2.91 20.10
C ARG A 86 5.71 3.75 20.66
N THR A 87 5.41 4.90 20.05
CA THR A 87 4.34 5.80 20.52
C THR A 87 3.33 6.13 19.41
N ILE A 88 2.16 6.63 19.82
CA ILE A 88 1.11 7.06 18.89
C ILE A 88 1.58 8.28 18.11
N GLU A 89 2.29 9.19 18.76
CA GLU A 89 2.84 10.40 18.17
C GLU A 89 3.87 10.05 17.09
N GLU A 90 4.76 9.10 17.37
CA GLU A 90 5.78 8.63 16.41
C GLU A 90 5.15 8.02 15.16
N VAL A 91 4.12 7.17 15.30
CA VAL A 91 3.48 6.56 14.13
C VAL A 91 2.69 7.57 13.31
N ILE A 92 2.07 8.57 13.95
CA ILE A 92 1.40 9.65 13.22
C ILE A 92 2.42 10.48 12.42
N GLU A 93 3.56 10.80 13.02
CA GLU A 93 4.62 11.53 12.33
C GLU A 93 5.15 10.73 11.14
N LYS A 94 5.49 9.46 11.33
CA LYS A 94 5.95 8.57 10.26
C LYS A 94 4.92 8.42 9.14
N ALA A 95 3.66 8.16 9.48
CA ALA A 95 2.59 7.96 8.51
C ALA A 95 2.29 9.23 7.69
N ASN A 96 2.45 10.41 8.29
CA ASN A 96 2.25 11.68 7.60
C ASN A 96 3.49 12.18 6.84
N ASN A 97 4.68 11.65 7.15
CA ASN A 97 5.95 12.01 6.53
C ASN A 97 6.16 11.30 5.19
N THR A 98 5.28 11.62 4.26
CA THR A 98 5.29 11.20 2.85
C THR A 98 4.66 12.31 2.01
N PRO A 99 5.07 12.52 0.75
CA PRO A 99 4.37 13.43 -0.16
C PRO A 99 2.94 12.95 -0.49
N TYR A 100 2.64 11.67 -0.25
CA TYR A 100 1.36 11.06 -0.55
C TYR A 100 0.35 11.16 0.60
N GLY A 101 -0.91 10.86 0.29
CA GLY A 101 -2.03 10.94 1.23
C GLY A 101 -3.31 10.30 0.70
N LEU A 102 -3.21 9.19 -0.03
CA LEU A 102 -4.38 8.55 -0.64
C LEU A 102 -5.28 7.88 0.41
N SER A 103 -4.74 6.92 1.14
CA SER A 103 -5.47 6.18 2.16
C SER A 103 -4.57 5.75 3.32
N ALA A 104 -5.19 5.43 4.46
CA ALA A 104 -4.51 4.88 5.63
C ALA A 104 -5.39 3.82 6.33
N GLY A 105 -4.77 2.98 7.15
CA GLY A 105 -5.45 1.94 7.91
C GLY A 105 -5.00 1.93 9.36
N VAL A 106 -5.93 1.75 10.29
CA VAL A 106 -5.67 1.70 11.72
C VAL A 106 -6.27 0.42 12.29
N TRP A 107 -5.46 -0.36 12.99
CA TRP A 107 -5.91 -1.57 13.69
C TRP A 107 -5.69 -1.42 15.18
N THR A 108 -6.79 -1.46 15.95
CA THR A 108 -6.77 -1.42 17.41
C THR A 108 -8.12 -1.88 17.98
N ASP A 109 -8.07 -2.48 19.15
CA ASP A 109 -9.21 -2.82 20.00
C ASP A 109 -9.83 -1.61 20.72
N LYS A 110 -9.13 -0.47 20.79
CA LYS A 110 -9.55 0.71 21.56
C LYS A 110 -10.19 1.78 20.66
N GLY A 111 -11.51 1.96 20.78
CA GLY A 111 -12.25 2.97 20.02
C GLY A 111 -11.70 4.39 20.15
N SER A 112 -11.26 4.81 21.35
CA SER A 112 -10.65 6.13 21.56
C SER A 112 -9.37 6.35 20.75
N LYS A 113 -8.58 5.29 20.51
CA LYS A 113 -7.39 5.35 19.66
C LYS A 113 -7.76 5.48 18.18
N ILE A 114 -8.83 4.82 17.75
CA ILE A 114 -9.34 4.94 16.37
C ILE A 114 -9.63 6.41 16.08
N PHE A 115 -10.49 7.07 16.88
CA PHE A 115 -10.85 8.47 16.64
C PHE A 115 -9.66 9.43 16.72
N ASN A 116 -8.72 9.18 17.64
CA ASN A 116 -7.50 10.00 17.76
C ASN A 116 -6.59 9.87 16.53
N LEU A 117 -6.36 8.63 16.06
CA LEU A 117 -5.53 8.38 14.89
C LEU A 117 -6.18 8.87 13.60
N THR A 118 -7.46 8.56 13.37
CA THR A 118 -8.16 8.88 12.12
C THR A 118 -8.26 10.39 11.88
N THR A 119 -8.34 11.20 12.94
CA THR A 119 -8.37 12.67 12.84
C THR A 119 -7.01 13.31 12.59
N LYS A 120 -5.91 12.60 12.84
CA LYS A 120 -4.54 13.12 12.70
C LYS A 120 -3.82 12.61 11.46
N LEU A 121 -4.28 11.50 10.87
CA LEU A 121 -3.74 10.98 9.62
C LEU A 121 -4.18 11.84 8.44
N ARG A 122 -3.21 12.32 7.64
CA ARG A 122 -3.44 13.15 6.47
C ARG A 122 -3.66 12.27 5.24
N ALA A 123 -4.77 11.54 5.24
CA ALA A 123 -5.17 10.66 4.15
C ALA A 123 -6.62 10.94 3.73
N GLY A 124 -6.91 10.67 2.45
CA GLY A 124 -8.25 10.81 1.86
C GLY A 124 -9.30 9.92 2.52
N VAL A 125 -8.92 8.68 2.74
CA VAL A 125 -9.74 7.66 3.38
C VAL A 125 -8.93 6.98 4.48
N VAL A 126 -9.52 6.85 5.67
CA VAL A 126 -8.90 6.10 6.78
C VAL A 126 -9.83 4.95 7.16
N TRP A 127 -9.35 3.73 6.98
CA TRP A 127 -10.06 2.53 7.42
C TRP A 127 -9.69 2.16 8.86
N ALA A 128 -10.68 1.81 9.66
CA ALA A 128 -10.48 1.33 11.03
C ALA A 128 -10.86 -0.15 11.12
N ASN A 129 -9.92 -1.00 11.55
CA ASN A 129 -10.06 -2.46 11.68
C ASN A 129 -10.51 -3.16 10.38
N THR A 130 -10.22 -2.55 9.23
CA THR A 130 -10.45 -3.08 7.88
C THR A 130 -9.49 -2.39 6.92
N TYR A 131 -9.44 -2.83 5.67
CA TYR A 131 -8.64 -2.18 4.63
C TYR A 131 -9.22 -2.47 3.25
N ASN A 132 -8.99 -1.59 2.28
CA ASN A 132 -9.49 -1.73 0.90
C ASN A 132 -11.01 -2.01 0.81
N LYS A 133 -11.80 -1.45 1.72
CA LYS A 133 -13.26 -1.49 1.65
C LYS A 133 -13.76 -0.24 0.96
N PHE A 134 -14.34 -0.43 -0.22
CA PHE A 134 -14.91 0.64 -1.04
C PHE A 134 -16.44 0.56 -1.04
N ASP A 135 -17.09 1.72 -1.06
CA ASP A 135 -18.54 1.85 -1.16
C ASP A 135 -18.86 2.93 -2.21
N PRO A 136 -19.72 2.66 -3.21
CA PRO A 136 -20.07 3.64 -4.23
C PRO A 136 -20.66 4.95 -3.70
N ALA A 137 -21.27 4.94 -2.51
CA ALA A 137 -21.82 6.12 -1.86
C ALA A 137 -20.77 6.90 -1.04
N SER A 138 -19.62 6.30 -0.74
CA SER A 138 -18.54 6.93 0.01
C SER A 138 -17.52 7.56 -0.94
N PRO A 139 -17.11 8.83 -0.72
CA PRO A 139 -16.11 9.45 -1.56
C PRO A 139 -14.73 8.81 -1.36
N PHE A 140 -13.96 8.71 -2.43
CA PHE A 140 -12.56 8.30 -2.45
C PHE A 140 -11.72 9.35 -3.18
N GLY A 141 -10.53 9.64 -2.68
CA GLY A 141 -9.61 10.59 -3.32
C GLY A 141 -8.59 11.12 -2.32
N GLY A 142 -7.40 11.42 -2.81
CA GLY A 142 -6.24 11.67 -1.95
C GLY A 142 -6.14 13.07 -1.35
N TYR A 143 -5.13 13.21 -0.50
CA TYR A 143 -4.53 14.46 -0.05
C TYR A 143 -3.15 14.62 -0.69
N LYS A 144 -2.61 15.85 -0.67
CA LYS A 144 -1.26 16.20 -1.13
C LYS A 144 -1.05 15.79 -2.61
N GLU A 145 0.04 15.10 -2.93
CA GLU A 145 0.35 14.68 -4.29
C GLU A 145 -0.49 13.48 -4.77
N SER A 146 -1.30 12.86 -3.88
CA SER A 146 -2.23 11.80 -4.26
C SER A 146 -3.51 12.31 -4.95
N GLY A 147 -3.54 13.57 -5.37
CA GLY A 147 -4.60 14.16 -6.18
C GLY A 147 -5.46 15.17 -5.43
N PHE A 148 -6.31 15.86 -6.21
CA PHE A 148 -7.28 16.84 -5.73
C PHE A 148 -8.68 16.47 -6.24
N GLY A 149 -9.70 16.70 -5.40
CA GLY A 149 -11.07 16.26 -5.68
C GLY A 149 -11.40 14.90 -5.07
N ARG A 150 -12.62 14.42 -5.33
CA ARG A 150 -13.14 13.13 -4.86
C ARG A 150 -13.91 12.47 -5.98
N GLU A 151 -13.86 11.16 -6.04
CA GLU A 151 -14.69 10.31 -6.87
C GLU A 151 -15.60 9.46 -5.97
N GLY A 152 -16.75 9.02 -6.50
CA GLY A 152 -17.74 8.29 -5.71
C GLY A 152 -18.55 9.20 -4.75
N GLY A 153 -19.67 8.65 -4.29
CA GLY A 153 -20.68 9.39 -3.54
C GLY A 153 -21.22 10.62 -4.27
N ILE A 154 -21.91 11.48 -3.53
CA ILE A 154 -22.38 12.77 -4.06
C ILE A 154 -21.22 13.71 -4.39
N HIS A 155 -20.11 13.60 -3.67
CA HIS A 155 -18.92 14.44 -3.87
C HIS A 155 -18.30 14.26 -5.25
N GLY A 156 -18.31 13.02 -5.79
CA GLY A 156 -17.84 12.75 -7.14
C GLY A 156 -18.63 13.47 -8.23
N LEU A 157 -19.93 13.71 -8.01
CA LEU A 157 -20.77 14.44 -8.97
C LEU A 157 -20.43 15.92 -9.02
N MET A 158 -19.95 16.50 -7.92
CA MET A 158 -19.70 17.94 -7.80
C MET A 158 -18.62 18.46 -8.77
N GLY A 159 -17.77 17.58 -9.31
CA GLY A 159 -16.82 17.94 -10.37
C GLY A 159 -17.49 18.20 -11.72
N TYR A 160 -18.72 17.73 -11.92
CA TYR A 160 -19.42 17.73 -13.21
C TYR A 160 -20.67 18.63 -13.22
N VAL A 161 -21.20 19.01 -12.06
CA VAL A 161 -22.45 19.77 -11.94
C VAL A 161 -22.35 20.91 -10.93
N LYS A 162 -23.24 21.90 -11.06
CA LYS A 162 -23.58 22.87 -9.99
C LYS A 162 -24.95 22.47 -9.43
N LEU A 163 -25.00 22.11 -8.15
CA LEU A 163 -26.24 21.81 -7.43
C LEU A 163 -26.88 23.08 -6.86
#